data_AF-A0A847VK00-F1
#
_entry.id   AF-A0A847VK00-F1
#
_cell.length_a   1.000
_cell.length_b   1.000
_cell.length_c   1.000
_cell.angle_alpha   90.00
_cell.angle_beta   90.00
_cell.angle_gamma   90.00
#
_symmetry.space_group_name_H-M   'P 1'
#
loop_
_entity.id
_entity.type
_entity.pdbx_description
1 polymer ?
#
loop_
_entity_poly.entity_id
_entity_poly.type
_entity_poly.pdbx_seq_one_letter_code
_entity_poly.pdbx_strand_id
1 'polypeptide(L)'
;ADLVALELACAATLRDALRASGLLERHRLDEATLRAGIWGREQPLHTPLRAGDRVEIYRTLQVDPKEARRQRQRQQRAPALSGNRTR
;
A
#
# COMPACT_ATOMS: atom_id res chain seq x y z
N ALA A 1 10.17 -4.54 2.46
CA ALA A 1 9.56 -3.64 1.47
C ALA A 1 10.11 -4.03 0.12
N ASP A 2 9.28 -4.13 -0.92
CA ASP A 2 9.77 -4.46 -2.26
C ASP A 2 10.37 -3.21 -2.93
N LEU A 3 11.48 -3.41 -3.65
CA LEU A 3 12.14 -2.38 -4.44
C LEU A 3 12.61 -3.01 -5.74
N VAL A 4 12.30 -2.39 -6.87
CA VAL A 4 12.62 -2.89 -8.21
C VAL A 4 13.29 -1.77 -8.99
N ALA A 5 14.49 -2.05 -9.51
CA ALA A 5 15.15 -1.17 -10.48
C ALA A 5 14.58 -1.44 -11.87
N LEU A 6 14.23 -0.39 -12.61
CA LEU A 6 13.61 -0.48 -13.92
C LEU A 6 14.39 0.34 -14.94
N GLU A 7 14.58 -0.24 -16.12
CA GLU A 7 14.96 0.48 -17.32
C GLU A 7 13.72 0.65 -18.19
N LEU A 8 13.40 1.90 -18.53
CA LEU A 8 12.18 2.26 -19.25
C LEU A 8 12.53 3.13 -20.46
N ALA A 9 11.63 3.19 -21.43
CA ALA A 9 11.77 4.09 -22.57
C ALA A 9 11.80 5.56 -22.12
N CYS A 10 12.45 6.43 -22.91
CA CYS A 10 12.64 7.85 -22.59
C CYS A 10 11.34 8.65 -22.37
N ALA A 11 10.21 8.15 -22.89
CA ALA A 11 8.89 8.75 -22.74
C ALA A 11 7.96 7.95 -21.79
N ALA A 12 8.51 7.06 -20.98
CA ALA A 12 7.73 6.24 -20.06
C ALA A 12 7.02 7.11 -19.02
N THR A 13 5.79 6.73 -18.73
CA THR A 13 4.95 7.36 -17.73
C THR A 13 5.01 6.61 -16.41
N LEU A 14 4.46 7.22 -15.36
CA LEU A 14 4.30 6.58 -14.06
C LEU A 14 3.53 5.24 -14.19
N ARG A 15 2.49 5.20 -15.02
CA ARG A 15 1.73 3.99 -15.37
C ARG A 15 2.62 2.89 -15.94
N ASP A 16 3.52 3.25 -16.86
CA ASP A 16 4.42 2.29 -17.49
C ASP A 16 5.39 1.68 -16.48
N ALA A 17 5.91 2.49 -15.56
CA ALA A 17 6.75 2.00 -14.46
C ALA A 17 5.99 1.05 -13.53
N LEU A 18 4.73 1.35 -13.19
CA LEU A 18 3.91 0.47 -12.35
C LEU A 18 3.71 -0.89 -12.99
N ARG A 19 3.38 -0.92 -14.29
CA ARG A 19 3.20 -2.16 -15.05
C ARG A 19 4.51 -2.93 -15.22
N ALA A 20 5.60 -2.25 -15.56
CA ALA A 20 6.91 -2.87 -15.72
C ALA A 20 7.48 -3.43 -14.41
N SER A 21 7.08 -2.88 -13.26
CA SER A 21 7.53 -3.34 -11.95
C SER A 21 7.05 -4.74 -11.55
N GLY A 22 5.95 -5.22 -12.13
CA GLY A 22 5.27 -6.46 -11.72
C GLY A 22 4.70 -6.41 -10.28
N LEU A 23 4.73 -5.26 -9.62
CA LEU A 23 4.27 -5.10 -8.24
C LEU A 23 2.74 -5.12 -8.15
N LEU A 24 2.04 -4.74 -9.22
CA LEU A 24 0.57 -4.78 -9.26
C LEU A 24 0.07 -6.21 -9.13
N GLU A 25 0.60 -7.12 -9.93
CA GLU A 25 0.23 -8.54 -9.93
C GLU A 25 0.66 -9.21 -8.62
N ARG A 26 1.89 -8.94 -8.17
CA ARG A 26 2.46 -9.52 -6.95
C ARG A 26 1.63 -9.19 -5.70
N HIS A 27 1.13 -7.97 -5.61
CA HIS A 27 0.32 -7.50 -4.48
C HIS A 27 -1.19 -7.50 -4.75
N ARG A 28 -1.62 -8.01 -5.92
CA ARG A 28 -3.02 -8.00 -6.38
C ARG A 28 -3.66 -6.61 -6.26
N LEU A 29 -2.92 -5.59 -6.68
CA LEU A 29 -3.35 -4.19 -6.66
C LEU A 29 -4.04 -3.84 -7.97
N ASP A 30 -5.06 -3.00 -7.87
CA ASP A 30 -5.74 -2.43 -9.04
C ASP A 30 -5.18 -1.04 -9.35
N GLU A 31 -4.68 -0.87 -10.57
CA GLU A 31 -4.13 0.37 -11.10
C GLU A 31 -5.15 1.53 -11.07
N ALA A 32 -6.45 1.22 -11.18
CA ALA A 32 -7.50 2.23 -11.21
C ALA A 32 -7.78 2.88 -9.85
N THR A 33 -7.45 2.19 -8.75
CA THR A 33 -7.78 2.62 -7.38
C THR A 33 -6.56 2.99 -6.55
N LEU A 34 -5.36 2.63 -6.99
CA LEU A 34 -4.13 2.96 -6.30
C LEU A 34 -3.76 4.43 -6.48
N ARG A 35 -3.10 4.97 -5.46
CA ARG A 35 -2.45 6.27 -5.53
C ARG A 35 -0.96 6.03 -5.69
N ALA A 36 -0.31 6.81 -6.54
CA ALA A 36 1.12 6.70 -6.74
C ALA A 36 1.75 8.10 -6.79
N GLY A 37 3.05 8.15 -6.51
CA GLY A 37 3.78 9.40 -6.42
C GLY A 37 5.22 9.28 -6.85
N ILE A 38 5.84 10.44 -7.04
CA ILE A 38 7.26 10.60 -7.32
C ILE A 38 7.85 11.38 -6.16
N TRP A 39 8.87 10.83 -5.49
CA TRP A 39 9.55 11.48 -4.36
C TRP A 39 8.61 12.01 -3.26
N GLY A 40 7.70 11.17 -2.77
CA GLY A 40 6.76 11.54 -1.69
C GLY A 40 5.62 12.46 -2.12
N ARG A 41 5.48 12.77 -3.41
CA ARG A 41 4.41 13.62 -3.94
C ARG A 41 3.52 12.81 -4.86
N GLU A 42 2.23 12.74 -4.55
CA GLU A 42 1.26 12.11 -5.44
C GLU A 42 1.27 12.75 -6.83
N GLN A 43 1.21 11.93 -7.87
CA GLN A 43 1.22 12.35 -9.25
C GLN A 43 0.20 11.55 -10.06
N PRO A 44 -0.39 12.13 -11.11
CA PRO A 44 -1.19 11.38 -12.07
C PRO A 44 -0.41 10.23 -12.71
N LEU A 45 -1.11 9.14 -13.04
CA LEU A 45 -0.47 7.96 -13.66
C LEU A 45 0.11 8.25 -15.06
N HIS A 46 -0.36 9.30 -15.74
CA HIS A 46 0.15 9.72 -17.05
C HIS A 46 1.36 10.65 -16.97
N THR A 47 1.84 10.99 -15.76
CA THR A 47 2.99 11.87 -15.58
C THR A 47 4.23 11.21 -16.22
N PRO A 48 4.95 11.92 -17.11
CA PRO A 48 6.18 11.42 -17.71
C PRO A 48 7.28 11.33 -16.64
N LEU A 49 8.03 10.23 -16.65
CA LEU A 49 9.14 9.99 -15.74
C LEU A 49 10.45 10.51 -16.30
N ARG A 50 11.38 10.83 -15.40
CA ARG A 50 12.76 11.18 -15.70
C ARG A 50 13.70 10.12 -15.14
N ALA A 51 14.89 10.05 -15.72
CA ALA A 51 15.95 9.18 -15.21
C ALA A 51 16.23 9.50 -13.74
N GLY A 52 16.23 8.46 -12.90
CA GLY A 52 16.44 8.58 -11.45
C GLY A 52 15.19 8.90 -10.63
N ASP A 53 14.02 9.04 -11.24
CA ASP A 53 12.77 9.21 -10.48
C ASP A 53 12.45 7.96 -9.67
N ARG A 54 12.06 8.18 -8.40
CA ARG A 54 11.56 7.12 -7.53
C ARG A 54 10.03 7.13 -7.52
N VAL A 55 9.45 6.09 -8.09
CA VAL A 55 8.01 5.84 -8.07
C VAL A 55 7.63 5.12 -6.78
N GLU A 56 6.61 5.63 -6.10
CA GLU A 56 6.10 5.12 -4.83
C GLU A 56 4.61 4.75 -4.98
N ILE A 57 4.21 3.59 -4.49
CA ILE A 57 2.80 3.12 -4.49
C ILE A 57 2.22 3.31 -3.09
N TYR A 58 1.18 4.13 -2.98
CA TYR A 58 0.47 4.37 -1.74
C TYR A 58 -0.74 3.45 -1.62
N ARG A 59 -0.84 2.78 -0.47
CA ARG A 59 -2.03 1.99 -0.11
C ARG A 59 -3.00 2.84 0.69
N THR A 60 -4.28 2.77 0.31
CA THR A 60 -5.35 3.37 1.10
C THR A 60 -5.48 2.65 2.44
N LEU A 61 -5.75 3.41 3.49
CA LEU A 61 -6.02 2.85 4.81
C LEU A 61 -7.42 2.22 4.78
N GLN A 62 -7.51 0.91 5.01
CA GLN A 62 -8.79 0.18 5.03
C GLN A 62 -9.62 0.47 6.28
N VAL A 63 -8.98 0.86 7.39
CA VAL A 63 -9.63 1.18 8.65
C VAL A 63 -9.03 2.48 9.18
N ASP A 64 -9.89 3.36 9.69
CA ASP A 64 -9.44 4.55 10.40
C ASP A 64 -8.48 4.13 11.54
N PRO A 65 -7.27 4.71 11.62
CA PRO A 65 -6.29 4.35 12.65
C PRO A 65 -6.82 4.40 14.08
N LYS A 66 -7.78 5.30 14.40
CA LYS A 66 -8.43 5.35 15.71
C LYS A 66 -9.32 4.14 15.95
N GLU A 67 -10.11 3.75 14.96
CA GLU A 67 -10.99 2.58 15.07
C GLU A 67 -10.17 1.29 15.13
N ALA A 68 -9.13 1.16 14.30
CA ALA A 68 -8.19 0.04 14.36
C ALA A 68 -7.48 -0.05 15.72
N ARG A 69 -7.18 1.10 16.36
CA ARG A 69 -6.62 1.14 17.72
C ARG A 69 -7.65 0.72 18.77
N ARG A 70 -8.89 1.22 18.70
CA ARG A 70 -9.99 0.83 19.60
C ARG A 70 -10.26 -0.67 19.53
N GLN A 71 -10.31 -1.25 18.34
CA GLN A 71 -10.57 -2.68 18.14
C GLN A 71 -9.46 -3.55 18.72
N ARG A 72 -8.19 -3.15 18.56
CA ARG A 72 -7.03 -3.83 19.19
C ARG A 72 -7.09 -3.81 20.71
N GLN A 73 -7.45 -2.69 21.33
CA GLN A 73 -7.58 -2.61 22.80
C GLN A 73 -8.73 -3.46 23.33
N ARG A 74 -9.84 -3.59 22.59
CA ARG A 74 -10.97 -4.45 22.99
C ARG A 74 -10.61 -5.93 22.92
N GLN A 75 -9.82 -6.36 21.93
CA GLN A 75 -9.35 -7.74 21.83
C GLN A 75 -8.37 -8.11 22.95
N GLN A 76 -7.53 -7.18 23.43
CA GLN A 76 -6.65 -7.40 24.58
C GLN A 76 -7.39 -7.45 25.94
N ARG A 77 -8.63 -6.97 26.00
CA ARG A 77 -9.48 -6.98 27.20
C ARG A 77 -10.56 -8.06 27.16
N ALA A 78 -10.54 -8.96 26.18
CA ALA A 78 -11.39 -10.14 26.25
C ALA A 78 -11.04 -10.93 27.52
N PRO A 79 -11.99 -11.15 28.43
CA PRO A 79 -11.70 -11.78 29.70
C PRO A 79 -11.24 -13.20 29.44
N ALA A 80 -10.13 -13.60 30.06
CA ALA A 80 -9.84 -15.00 30.29
C ALA A 80 -11.12 -15.60 30.89
N LEU A 81 -11.80 -16.46 30.13
CA LEU A 81 -13.04 -17.10 30.55
C LEU A 81 -12.77 -17.74 31.91
N SER A 82 -13.41 -17.16 32.93
CA SER A 82 -13.52 -17.69 34.28
C SER A 82 -14.14 -19.08 34.21
N GLY A 83 -13.29 -20.10 34.32
CA GLY A 83 -13.71 -21.47 34.56
C GLY A 83 -14.02 -21.65 36.03
N ASN A 84 -15.17 -21.14 36.49
CA ASN A 84 -15.72 -21.53 37.78
C ASN A 84 -16.83 -22.56 37.55
N ARG A 85 -16.52 -23.84 37.72
CA ARG A 85 -17.52 -24.91 37.85
C ARG A 85 -17.50 -25.41 39.29
N THR A 86 -18.51 -24.95 40.05
CA THR A 86 -19.26 -25.68 41.07
C THR A 86 -19.16 -27.22 40.89
N ARG A 87 -18.91 -28.04 41.91
CA ARG A 87 -19.63 -28.22 43.18
C ARG A 87 -18.81 -29.14 44.08
#